data_AF-A0A9D1KII9-F1
#
_entry.id   AF-A0A9D1KII9-F1
#
_cell.length_a   1.000
_cell.length_b   1.000
_cell.length_c   1.000
_cell.angle_alpha   90.00
_cell.angle_beta   90.00
_cell.angle_gamma   90.00
#
_symmetry.space_group_name_H-M   'P 1'
#
loop_
_entity.id
_entity.type
_entity.pdbx_description
1 polymer ?
#
loop_
_entity_poly.entity_id
_entity_poly.type
_entity_poly.pdbx_seq_one_letter_code
_entity_poly.pdbx_strand_id
1 'polypeptide(L)' 'LNMYINSGQTQVKRLIVVSDQIPSKGSNAILCGACREFFLQLNQANEEMEIMIDYEKRETILLRELIPQWWGNERYSKK' A
#
# COMPACT_ATOMS: atom_id res chain seq x y z
N LEU A 1 -0.86 -11.82 7.57
CA LEU A 1 -0.27 -10.64 8.25
C LEU A 1 0.77 -11.08 9.27
N ASN A 2 1.90 -11.62 8.81
CA ASN A 2 2.95 -12.06 9.72
C ASN A 2 3.55 -10.89 10.51
N MET A 3 3.65 -9.72 9.86
CA MET A 3 4.08 -8.46 10.48
C MET A 3 3.20 -8.08 11.67
N TYR A 4 1.91 -7.81 11.46
CA TYR A 4 1.01 -7.38 12.53
C TYR A 4 0.88 -8.41 13.65
N ILE A 5 0.70 -9.70 13.29
CA ILE A 5 0.43 -10.76 14.27
C ILE A 5 1.64 -10.99 15.20
N ASN A 6 2.87 -10.96 14.67
CA ASN A 6 4.05 -11.29 15.48
C ASN A 6 4.78 -10.06 16.05
N SER A 7 4.66 -8.89 15.42
CA SER A 7 5.41 -7.69 15.85
C SER A 7 4.53 -6.54 16.34
N GLY A 8 3.21 -6.60 16.11
CA GLY A 8 2.31 -5.48 16.38
C GLY A 8 2.52 -4.26 15.47
N GLN A 9 3.44 -4.31 14.51
CA GLN A 9 3.67 -3.21 13.58
C GLN A 9 2.46 -3.02 12.66
N THR A 10 2.03 -1.77 12.53
CA THR A 10 0.88 -1.37 11.70
C THR A 10 1.25 -0.40 10.59
N GLN A 11 2.40 0.28 10.71
CA GLN A 11 2.90 1.23 9.73
C GLN A 11 3.90 0.56 8.78
N VAL A 12 3.63 0.65 7.48
CA VAL A 12 4.49 0.15 6.41
C VAL A 12 5.05 1.32 5.62
N LYS A 13 6.37 1.36 5.46
CA LYS A 13 7.03 2.42 4.69
C LYS A 13 7.11 2.12 3.19
N ARG A 14 7.46 0.87 2.85
CA ARG A 14 7.70 0.43 1.47
C ARG A 14 7.18 -0.97 1.26
N LEU A 15 6.61 -1.24 0.09
CA LEU A 15 6.09 -2.55 -0.31
C LEU A 15 6.47 -2.88 -1.75
N ILE A 16 6.84 -4.14 -1.97
CA ILE A 16 6.94 -4.75 -3.30
C ILE A 16 6.00 -5.94 -3.36
N VAL A 17 5.28 -6.09 -4.46
CA VAL A 17 4.47 -7.28 -4.76
C VAL A 17 5.20 -8.05 -5.85
N VAL A 18 5.53 -9.31 -5.59
CA VAL A 18 6.19 -10.18 -6.57
C VAL A 18 5.22 -11.32 -6.87
N SER A 19 4.84 -11.46 -8.14
CA SER A 19 4.08 -12.60 -8.65
C SER A 19 5.05 -13.54 -9.39
N ASP A 20 4.61 -14.20 -10.46
CA ASP A 20 5.50 -14.95 -11.35
C ASP A 20 6.47 -14.04 -12.12
N GLN A 21 6.23 -12.72 -12.13
CA GLN A 21 7.11 -11.71 -12.73
C GLN A 21 7.40 -10.57 -11.75
N ILE A 22 8.52 -9.91 -11.95
CA ILE A 22 8.90 -8.69 -11.24
C ILE A 22 7.98 -7.55 -11.69
N PRO A 23 7.59 -6.60 -10.80
CA PRO A 23 6.84 -5.42 -11.20
C PRO A 23 7.52 -4.65 -12.33
N SER A 24 6.79 -4.47 -13.43
CA SER A 24 7.12 -3.55 -14.52
C SER A 24 5.95 -2.60 -14.75
N LYS A 25 6.22 -1.41 -15.29
CA LYS A 25 5.15 -0.45 -15.59
C LYS A 25 4.08 -1.08 -16.50
N GLY A 26 2.82 -0.98 -16.09
CA GLY A 26 1.69 -1.60 -16.80
C GLY A 26 1.48 -3.09 -16.49
N SER A 27 2.30 -3.70 -15.64
CA SER A 27 2.05 -5.05 -15.13
C SER A 27 0.83 -5.06 -14.19
N ASN A 28 0.12 -6.18 -14.19
CA ASN A 28 -0.98 -6.43 -13.24
C ASN A 28 -0.45 -6.76 -11.83
N ALA A 29 0.87 -6.78 -11.63
CA ALA A 29 1.54 -7.09 -10.37
C ALA A 29 1.54 -5.87 -9.43
N ILE A 30 0.36 -5.38 -9.09
CA ILE A 30 0.14 -4.34 -8.08
C ILE A 30 -0.82 -4.87 -7.01
N LEU A 31 -0.87 -4.19 -5.86
CA LEU A 31 -1.86 -4.48 -4.82
C LEU A 31 -3.29 -4.49 -5.39
N CYS A 32 -4.05 -5.54 -5.06
CA CYS A 32 -5.49 -5.57 -5.34
C CYS A 32 -6.24 -4.56 -4.45
N GLY A 33 -7.47 -4.21 -4.83
CA GLY A 33 -8.28 -3.23 -4.08
C GLY A 33 -8.43 -3.57 -2.59
N ALA A 34 -8.64 -4.85 -2.26
CA ALA A 34 -8.77 -5.30 -0.88
C ALA A 34 -7.49 -5.06 -0.05
N CYS A 35 -6.31 -5.30 -0.62
CA CYS A 35 -5.05 -5.05 0.08
C CYS A 35 -4.79 -3.54 0.27
N ARG A 36 -5.14 -2.72 -0.73
CA ARG A 36 -5.02 -1.26 -0.64
C ARG A 36 -5.91 -0.70 0.48
N GLU A 37 -7.18 -1.11 0.51
CA GLU A 37 -8.13 -0.75 1.57
C GLU A 37 -7.62 -1.19 2.95
N PHE A 38 -7.13 -2.44 3.05
CA PHE A 38 -6.62 -2.98 4.30
C PHE A 38 -5.48 -2.14 4.88
N PHE A 39 -4.51 -1.70 4.07
CA PHE A 39 -3.40 -0.89 4.58
C PHE A 39 -3.85 0.48 5.11
N LEU A 40 -4.83 1.11 4.46
CA LEU A 40 -5.42 2.37 4.94
C LEU A 40 -6.20 2.18 6.25
N GLN A 41 -6.97 1.08 6.36
CA GLN A 41 -7.66 0.74 7.61
C GLN A 41 -6.71 0.37 8.75
N LEU A 42 -5.57 -0.24 8.44
CA LEU A 42 -4.59 -0.70 9.43
C LEU A 42 -3.90 0.48 10.13
N ASN A 43 -3.52 1.50 9.37
CA ASN A 43 -2.91 2.71 9.90
C ASN A 43 -3.04 3.86 8.88
N GLN A 44 -3.55 5.02 9.31
CA GLN A 44 -3.69 6.20 8.45
C GLN A 44 -2.37 6.61 7.81
N ALA A 45 -1.25 6.49 8.53
CA ALA A 45 0.08 6.86 8.03
C ALA A 45 0.56 5.98 6.85
N ASN A 46 -0.13 4.88 6.54
CA ASN A 46 0.14 4.07 5.36
C ASN A 46 -0.33 4.74 4.07
N GLU A 47 -1.08 5.86 4.12
CA GLU A 47 -1.39 6.64 2.92
C GLU A 47 -0.12 7.11 2.18
N GLU A 48 0.97 7.31 2.92
CA GLU A 48 2.30 7.67 2.43
C GLU A 48 3.21 6.45 2.16
N MET A 49 2.69 5.22 2.22
CA MET A 49 3.51 4.04 1.91
C MET A 49 3.85 4.01 0.42
N GLU A 50 5.12 3.74 0.10
CA GLU A 50 5.57 3.60 -1.29
C GLU A 50 5.40 2.18 -1.77
N ILE A 51 4.81 2.03 -2.96
CA ILE A 51 4.57 0.74 -3.61
C ILE A 51 5.37 0.73 -4.90
N MET A 52 6.27 -0.24 -5.05
CA MET A 52 7.08 -0.39 -6.27
C MET A 52 6.22 -0.87 -7.44
N ILE A 53 6.23 -0.12 -8.54
CA ILE A 53 5.46 -0.42 -9.77
C ILE A 53 6.36 -0.74 -10.97
N ASP A 54 7.62 -0.29 -10.95
CA ASP A 54 8.64 -0.66 -11.93
C ASP A 54 9.96 -0.89 -11.19
N TYR A 55 10.40 -2.15 -11.16
CA TYR A 55 11.60 -2.54 -10.43
C TYR A 55 12.88 -2.03 -11.10
N GLU A 56 12.95 -2.10 -12.43
CA GLU A 56 14.13 -1.71 -13.22
C GLU A 56 14.37 -0.21 -13.09
N LYS A 57 13.30 0.58 -13.22
CA LYS A 57 13.37 2.05 -13.10
C LYS A 57 13.32 2.54 -11.66
N ARG A 58 13.11 1.64 -10.69
CA ARG A 58 12.85 1.97 -9.28
C ARG A 58 11.68 2.96 -9.12
N GLU A 59 10.67 2.84 -9.98
CA GLU A 59 9.47 3.69 -9.94
C GLU A 59 8.54 3.20 -8.82
N THR A 60 8.09 4.14 -8.00
CA THR A 60 7.15 3.92 -6.90
C THR A 60 5.92 4.80 -7.06
N ILE A 61 4.83 4.39 -6.42
CA ILE A 61 3.61 5.17 -6.27
C ILE A 61 3.18 5.15 -4.80
N LEU A 62 2.58 6.24 -4.31
CA LEU A 62 2.00 6.27 -2.97
C LEU A 62 0.64 5.57 -2.93
N LEU A 63 0.29 4.99 -1.78
CA LEU A 63 -1.02 4.36 -1.61
C LEU A 63 -2.18 5.37 -1.78
N ARG A 64 -2.01 6.62 -1.33
CA ARG A 64 -3.02 7.68 -1.53
C ARG A 64 -3.27 8.02 -3.00
N GLU A 65 -2.30 7.79 -3.88
CA GLU A 65 -2.46 8.00 -5.33
C GLU A 65 -3.24 6.85 -5.98
N LEU A 66 -3.21 5.66 -5.39
CA LEU A 66 -3.97 4.48 -5.85
C LEU A 66 -5.42 4.44 -5.37
N ILE A 67 -5.73 5.13 -4.25
CA ILE A 67 -7.08 5.33 -3.72
C ILE A 67 -7.23 6.80 -3.33
N PRO A 68 -7.40 7.70 -4.31
CA PRO A 68 -7.65 9.10 -4.01
C PRO A 68 -9.00 9.26 -3.30
N GLN A 69 -9.10 10.22 -2.38
CA GLN A 69 -10.34 10.53 -1.64
C GLN A 69 -10.93 9.32 -0.89
N TRP A 70 -10.06 8.53 -0.25
CA TRP A 70 -10.49 7.36 0.50
C TRP A 70 -11.56 7.71 1.57
N TRP A 71 -12.69 7.01 1.52
CA TRP A 71 -13.86 7.25 2.37
C TRP A 71 -13.55 7.11 3.87
N GLY A 72 -12.56 6.28 4.23
CA GLY A 72 -12.16 6.08 5.62
C GLY A 72 -11.48 7.29 6.26
N ASN A 73 -11.11 8.32 5.49
CA ASN A 73 -10.53 9.56 6.02
C ASN A 73 -11.43 10.24 7.05
N GLU A 74 -12.76 10.14 6.91
CA GLU A 74 -13.72 10.67 7.87
C GLU A 74 -13.61 10.04 9.26
N ARG A 75 -13.13 8.80 9.34
CA ARG A 75 -12.88 8.11 10.61
C ARG A 75 -11.75 8.74 11.39
N TYR A 76 -10.75 9.28 10.69
CA TYR A 76 -9.55 9.86 11.29
C TYR A 76 -9.68 11.37 11.55
N SER A 77 -10.58 12.06 10.84
CA SER A 77 -10.83 13.49 11.04
C SER A 77 -11.59 13.84 12.32
N LYS A 78 -12.26 12.87 12.95
CA LYS A 78 -13.06 13.05 14.19
C LYS A 78 -12.26 12.89 15.49
N LYS A 79 -10.94 13.13 15.48
CA LYS A 79 -10.11 13.06 16.69
C LYS A 79 -10.09 14.37 17.47
#